data_AF-A0A4S2HFW8-F1
#
_entry.id   AF-A0A4S2HFW8-F1
#
_cell.length_a   1.000
_cell.length_b   1.000
_cell.length_c   1.000
_cell.angle_alpha   90.00
_cell.angle_beta   90.00
_cell.angle_gamma   90.00
#
_symmetry.space_group_name_H-M   'P 1'
#
loop_
_entity.id
_entity.type
_entity.pdbx_description
1 polymer ?
#
loop_
_entity_poly.entity_id
_entity_poly.type
_entity_poly.pdbx_seq_one_letter_code
_entity_poly.pdbx_strand_id
1 'polypeptide(L)' 'MTEKEQIQKNVEEFSRLQDYMVDSDKESTAYKKMKKRYIELKVILTTFGVNLTELDYIKE' A
#
# COMPACT_ATOMS: atom_id res chain seq x y z
N MET A 1 16.41 2.76 -12.77
CA MET A 1 16.00 2.68 -11.36
C MET A 1 16.46 1.34 -10.83
N THR A 2 17.17 1.33 -9.71
CA THR A 2 17.64 0.10 -9.08
C THR A 2 16.49 -0.60 -8.35
N GLU A 3 16.65 -1.87 -8.03
CA GLU A 3 15.69 -2.63 -7.22
C GLU A 3 15.41 -1.92 -5.88
N LYS A 4 16.46 -1.41 -5.22
CA LYS A 4 16.32 -0.68 -3.95
C LYS A 4 15.48 0.59 -4.09
N GLU A 5 15.69 1.37 -5.15
CA GLU A 5 14.90 2.56 -5.43
C GLU A 5 13.43 2.22 -5.73
N GLN A 6 13.17 1.10 -6.41
CA GLN A 6 11.80 0.64 -6.68
C GLN A 6 11.09 0.20 -5.40
N ILE A 7 11.78 -0.55 -4.52
CA ILE A 7 11.23 -0.96 -3.22
C ILE A 7 10.93 0.27 -2.36
N GLN A 8 11.86 1.21 -2.27
CA GLN A 8 11.64 2.46 -1.52
C GLN A 8 10.38 3.19 -1.99
N LYS A 9 10.22 3.38 -3.30
CA LYS A 9 9.03 4.03 -3.86
C LYS A 9 7.74 3.29 -3.55
N ASN A 10 7.75 1.95 -3.62
CA ASN A 10 6.58 1.15 -3.33
C ASN A 10 6.21 1.23 -1.83
N VAL A 11 7.20 1.30 -0.93
CA VAL A 11 6.97 1.49 0.51
C VAL A 11 6.35 2.88 0.78
N GLU A 12 6.89 3.93 0.17
CA GLU A 12 6.35 5.29 0.29
C GLU A 12 4.92 5.40 -0.27
N GLU A 13 4.65 4.76 -1.42
CA GLU A 13 3.31 4.69 -2.00
C GLU A 13 2.34 3.91 -1.11
N PHE A 14 2.78 2.80 -0.53
CA PHE A 14 1.96 1.98 0.37
C PHE A 14 1.53 2.73 1.63
N SER A 15 2.45 3.47 2.25
CA SER A 15 2.12 4.34 3.40
C SER A 15 1.11 5.42 3.00
N ARG A 16 1.38 6.16 1.92
CA ARG A 16 0.52 7.27 1.48
C ARG A 16 -0.88 6.81 1.07
N LEU A 17 -0.97 5.66 0.40
CA LEU A 17 -2.24 5.09 -0.02
C LEU A 17 -3.11 4.72 1.19
N GLN A 18 -2.49 4.17 2.23
CA GLN A 18 -3.22 3.87 3.45
C GLN A 18 -3.76 5.15 4.11
N ASP A 19 -3.01 6.26 4.12
CA ASP A 19 -3.51 7.53 4.69
C ASP A 19 -4.78 7.98 3.95
N TYR A 20 -4.75 7.93 2.62
CA TYR A 20 -5.92 8.26 1.80
C TYR A 20 -7.09 7.30 2.01
N MET A 21 -6.82 6.01 2.24
CA MET A 21 -7.86 5.05 2.57
C MET A 21 -8.50 5.36 3.92
N VAL A 22 -7.72 5.71 4.95
CA VAL A 22 -8.24 6.09 6.27
C VAL A 22 -9.16 7.32 6.17
N ASP A 23 -8.80 8.29 5.33
CA ASP A 23 -9.55 9.53 5.16
C ASP A 23 -10.77 9.43 4.22
N SER A 24 -11.01 8.26 3.62
CA SER A 24 -12.06 8.07 2.62
C SER A 24 -13.23 7.23 3.12
N ASP A 25 -14.44 7.57 2.65
CA ASP A 25 -15.63 6.75 2.85
C ASP A 25 -15.43 5.36 2.21
N LYS A 26 -15.56 4.30 3.01
CA LYS A 26 -15.36 2.90 2.58
C LYS A 26 -16.30 2.47 1.47
N GLU A 27 -17.48 3.07 1.38
CA GLU A 27 -18.44 2.74 0.33
C GLU A 27 -18.19 3.48 -0.99
N SER A 28 -17.32 4.51 -0.95
CA SER A 28 -16.99 5.29 -2.12
C SER A 28 -16.28 4.47 -3.19
N THR A 29 -16.49 4.86 -4.45
CA THR A 29 -15.77 4.27 -5.59
C THR A 29 -14.27 4.53 -5.50
N ALA A 30 -13.85 5.64 -4.89
CA ALA A 30 -12.46 5.97 -4.65
C ALA A 30 -11.81 4.97 -3.69
N TYR A 31 -12.44 4.70 -2.54
CA TYR A 31 -11.93 3.72 -1.58
C TYR A 31 -11.80 2.33 -2.19
N LYS A 32 -12.81 1.88 -2.94
CA LYS A 32 -12.80 0.57 -3.62
C LYS A 32 -11.61 0.45 -4.61
N LYS A 33 -11.26 1.53 -5.30
CA LYS A 33 -10.07 1.58 -6.16
C LYS A 33 -8.76 1.57 -5.36
N MET A 34 -8.69 2.34 -4.28
CA MET A 34 -7.51 2.38 -3.42
C MET A 34 -7.26 1.03 -2.75
N LYS A 35 -8.30 0.35 -2.26
CA LYS A 35 -8.21 -1.00 -1.69
C LYS A 35 -7.60 -1.99 -2.67
N LYS A 36 -7.98 -1.92 -3.95
CA LYS A 36 -7.36 -2.75 -5.00
C LYS A 36 -5.86 -2.49 -5.09
N ARG A 37 -5.45 -1.20 -5.16
CA ARG A 37 -4.03 -0.82 -5.23
C ARG A 37 -3.26 -1.20 -3.96
N TYR A 38 -3.89 -1.12 -2.81
CA TYR A 38 -3.32 -1.51 -1.51
C TYR A 38 -3.00 -3.01 -1.50
N ILE A 39 -3.91 -3.86 -1.99
CA ILE A 39 -3.69 -5.30 -2.14
C ILE A 39 -2.54 -5.57 -3.13
N GLU A 40 -2.52 -4.88 -4.27
CA GLU A 40 -1.42 -5.02 -5.25
C GLU A 40 -0.06 -4.68 -4.63
N LEU A 41 0.04 -3.57 -3.90
CA LEU A 41 1.27 -3.15 -3.22
C LEU A 41 1.68 -4.14 -2.12
N LYS A 42 0.74 -4.67 -1.33
CA LYS A 42 1.02 -5.73 -0.33
C LYS A 42 1.70 -6.93 -0.98
N VAL A 43 1.14 -7.42 -2.08
CA VAL A 43 1.69 -8.58 -2.81
C VAL A 43 3.08 -8.28 -3.35
N ILE A 44 3.26 -7.11 -3.97
CA ILE A 44 4.56 -6.68 -4.53
C ILE A 44 5.62 -6.59 -3.43
N LEU A 45 5.34 -5.88 -2.34
CA LEU A 45 6.29 -5.69 -1.24
C LEU A 45 6.63 -7.01 -0.54
N THR A 46 5.63 -7.88 -0.34
CA THR A 46 5.86 -9.23 0.23
C THR A 46 6.74 -10.08 -0.70
N THR A 47 6.56 -9.99 -2.01
CA THR A 47 7.39 -10.67 -3.01
C THR A 47 8.84 -10.20 -2.95
N PHE A 48 9.07 -8.92 -2.65
CA PHE A 48 10.40 -8.35 -2.41
C PHE A 48 10.96 -8.64 -1.00
N GLY A 49 10.27 -9.43 -0.18
CA GLY A 49 10.73 -9.78 1.17
C GLY A 49 10.64 -8.62 2.18
N VAL A 50 9.86 -7.58 1.88
CA VAL A 50 9.64 -6.46 2.81
C VAL A 50 8.75 -6.91 3.96
N ASN A 51 9.19 -6.67 5.20
CA ASN A 51 8.36 -6.90 6.38
C ASN A 51 7.29 -5.79 6.51
N LEU A 52 6.02 -6.17 6.36
CA LEU A 52 4.89 -5.24 6.43
C LEU A 52 4.29 -5.07 7.82
N THR A 53 4.80 -5.74 8.87
CA THR A 53 4.16 -5.79 10.21
C THR A 53 3.82 -4.41 10.77
N GLU A 54 4.74 -3.45 10.65
CA GLU A 54 4.55 -2.05 11.10
C GLU A 54 4.07 -1.13 9.98
N LEU A 55 4.25 -1.53 8.72
CA LEU A 55 3.89 -0.72 7.55
C LEU A 55 2.39 -0.84 7.20
N ASP A 56 1.78 -2.00 7.45
CA ASP A 56 0.36 -2.26 7.22
C ASP A 56 -0.48 -1.98 8.47
N TYR A 57 -0.95 -0.74 8.60
CA TYR A 57 -1.72 -0.29 9.77
C TYR A 57 -3.24 -0.36 9.57
N ILE A 58 -3.73 -0.43 8.33
CA ILE A 58 -5.18 -0.63 8.06
C ILE A 58 -5.61 -2.07 8.36
N LYS A 59 -4.74 -3.05 8.08
CA LYS A 59 -4.98 -4.48 8.31
C LYS A 59 -6.26 -5.01 7.64
N GLU A 60 -6.55 -4.51 6.44
CA GLU A 60 -7.63 -5.00 5.56
C GLU A 60 -7.19 -6.10 4.59
#